data_AF-A0A069E348-F1
#
_entry.id   AF-A0A069E348-F1
#
_cell.length_a   1.000
_cell.length_b   1.000
_cell.length_c   1.000
_cell.angle_alpha   90.00
_cell.angle_beta   90.00
_cell.angle_gamma   90.00
#
_symmetry.space_group_name_H-M   'P 1'
#
loop_
_entity.id
_entity.type
_entity.pdbx_description
1 polymer ?
#
loop_
_entity_poly.entity_id
_entity_poly.type
_entity_poly.pdbx_seq_one_letter_code
_entity_poly.pdbx_strand_id
1 'polypeptide(L)'
;MALRRLAGFALAVIAAWLLWGGIHTVNVIVSRGSPLSDALLSPPTSLLRIAGTLVAVAGGLLAGFGKPFGALLSLIGVGVFVLLAASMIFSGANSVLWMDEAVFSGILVVLMGLLFILPRS
;
A
#
# COMPACT_ATOMS: atom_id res chain seq x y z
N MET A 1 -10.50 17.86 12.46
CA MET A 1 -11.46 17.25 11.52
C MET A 1 -10.98 17.26 10.09
N ALA A 2 -10.75 18.43 9.49
CA ALA A 2 -10.19 18.54 8.13
C ALA A 2 -8.85 17.79 8.00
N LEU A 3 -7.95 17.94 8.98
CA LEU A 3 -6.64 17.28 8.95
C LEU A 3 -6.71 15.74 8.91
N ARG A 4 -7.64 15.12 9.65
CA ARG A 4 -7.84 13.65 9.63
C ARG A 4 -8.36 13.18 8.27
N ARG A 5 -9.29 13.93 7.68
CA ARG A 5 -9.81 13.64 6.34
C ARG A 5 -8.75 13.83 5.27
N LEU A 6 -7.96 14.90 5.36
CA LEU A 6 -6.82 15.15 4.48
C LEU A 6 -5.78 14.04 4.58
N ALA A 7 -5.45 13.57 5.79
CA ALA A 7 -4.56 12.41 5.97
C ALA A 7 -5.14 11.15 5.30
N GLY A 8 -6.45 10.92 5.39
CA GLY A 8 -7.12 9.81 4.71
C GLY A 8 -7.04 9.91 3.18
N PHE A 9 -7.30 11.09 2.61
CA PHE A 9 -7.15 11.33 1.18
C PHE A 9 -5.70 11.23 0.71
N ALA A 10 -4.74 11.79 1.47
CA ALA A 10 -3.32 11.68 1.16
C ALA A 10 -2.87 10.21 1.15
N LEU A 11 -3.32 9.43 2.14
CA LEU A 11 -3.07 7.98 2.19
C LEU A 11 -3.64 7.29 0.96
N ALA A 12 -4.89 7.59 0.58
CA ALA A 12 -5.53 7.01 -0.58
C ALA A 12 -4.80 7.35 -1.88
N VAL A 13 -4.36 8.59 -2.07
CA VAL A 13 -3.64 9.03 -3.27
C VAL A 13 -2.29 8.33 -3.39
N ILE A 14 -1.51 8.26 -2.31
CA ILE A 14 -0.21 7.58 -2.30
C ILE A 14 -0.40 6.08 -2.51
N ALA A 15 -1.38 5.46 -1.85
CA ALA A 15 -1.69 4.05 -2.04
C ALA A 15 -2.14 3.76 -3.48
N ALA A 16 -2.91 4.65 -4.11
CA ALA A 16 -3.35 4.50 -5.50
C ALA A 16 -2.19 4.61 -6.49
N TRP A 17 -1.22 5.50 -6.22
CA TRP A 17 0.02 5.59 -6.99
C TRP A 17 0.83 4.29 -6.91
N LEU A 18 0.97 3.73 -5.70
CA LEU A 18 1.67 2.45 -5.49
C LEU A 18 0.96 1.25 -6.11
N LEU A 19 -0.38 1.25 -6.08
CA LEU A 19 -1.23 0.26 -6.72
C LEU A 19 -1.02 0.30 -8.24
N TRP A 20 -1.05 1.49 -8.83
CA TRP A 20 -0.75 1.67 -10.25
C TRP A 20 0.63 1.13 -10.61
N GLY A 21 1.66 1.45 -9.82
CA GLY A 21 3.01 0.91 -10.01
C GLY A 21 3.06 -0.62 -9.96
N GLY A 22 2.32 -1.25 -9.04
CA GLY A 22 2.19 -2.70 -8.96
C GLY A 22 1.52 -3.32 -10.20
N ILE A 23 0.38 -2.77 -10.62
CA ILE A 23 -0.36 -3.22 -11.81
C ILE A 23 0.48 -3.04 -13.07
N HIS A 24 1.15 -1.90 -13.22
CA HIS A 24 2.00 -1.61 -14.36
C HIS A 24 3.16 -2.62 -14.48
N THR A 25 3.83 -2.94 -13.38
CA THR A 25 4.89 -3.96 -13.36
C THR A 25 4.38 -5.32 -13.82
N VAL A 26 3.21 -5.76 -13.33
CA VAL A 26 2.59 -7.02 -13.78
C VAL A 26 2.28 -6.97 -15.28
N ASN A 27 1.72 -5.86 -15.77
CA ASN A 27 1.41 -5.69 -17.19
C ASN A 27 2.67 -5.75 -18.07
N VAL A 28 3.78 -5.16 -17.62
CA VAL A 28 5.08 -5.25 -18.32
C VAL A 28 5.60 -6.68 -18.36
N ILE A 29 5.47 -7.46 -17.29
CA ILE A 29 5.90 -8.86 -17.26
C ILE A 29 5.04 -9.71 -18.19
N VAL A 30 3.71 -9.55 -18.12
CA VAL A 30 2.76 -10.30 -18.96
C VAL A 30 2.91 -9.97 -20.44
N SER A 31 3.10 -8.69 -20.79
CA SER A 31 3.33 -8.27 -22.18
C SER A 31 4.64 -8.78 -22.78
N ARG A 32 5.59 -9.25 -21.94
CA ARG A 32 6.82 -9.92 -22.37
C ARG A 32 6.67 -11.44 -22.54
N GLY A 33 5.45 -11.96 -22.43
CA GLY A 33 5.12 -13.36 -22.71
C GLY A 33 5.02 -14.26 -21.48
N SER A 34 5.21 -13.72 -20.27
CA SER A 34 5.01 -14.49 -19.03
C SER A 34 3.51 -14.65 -18.72
N PRO A 35 3.08 -15.81 -18.22
CA PRO A 35 1.69 -15.97 -17.77
C PRO A 35 1.41 -15.11 -16.54
N LEU A 36 0.15 -14.68 -16.38
CA LEU A 36 -0.28 -13.81 -15.27
C LEU A 36 0.00 -14.43 -13.89
N SER A 37 -0.16 -15.75 -13.76
CA SER A 37 0.15 -16.46 -12.52
C SER A 37 1.60 -16.27 -12.10
N ASP A 38 2.53 -16.35 -13.04
CA ASP A 38 3.96 -16.23 -12.75
C ASP A 38 4.31 -14.78 -12.44
N ALA A 39 3.73 -13.82 -13.17
CA ALA A 39 3.90 -12.39 -12.91
C ALA A 39 3.43 -11.97 -11.51
N LEU A 40 2.43 -12.68 -10.96
CA LEU A 40 1.85 -12.40 -9.65
C LEU A 40 2.52 -13.19 -8.52
N LEU A 41 2.94 -14.43 -8.76
CA LEU A 41 3.35 -15.39 -7.73
C LEU A 41 4.85 -15.72 -7.71
N SER A 42 5.61 -15.33 -8.73
CA SER A 42 7.02 -15.71 -8.89
C SER A 42 7.94 -14.48 -9.05
N PRO A 43 8.25 -13.75 -7.96
CA PRO A 43 7.85 -13.94 -6.55
C PRO A 43 6.46 -13.35 -6.23
N PRO A 44 5.82 -13.71 -5.09
CA PRO A 44 4.48 -13.23 -4.74
C PRO A 44 4.42 -11.75 -4.32
N THR A 45 5.51 -11.00 -4.53
CA THR A 45 5.66 -9.59 -4.16
C THR A 45 4.67 -8.69 -4.91
N SER A 46 4.44 -8.95 -6.20
CA SER A 46 3.47 -8.22 -7.02
C SER A 46 2.05 -8.37 -6.49
N LEU A 47 1.64 -9.60 -6.14
CA LEU A 47 0.32 -9.87 -5.57
C LEU A 47 0.12 -9.16 -4.24
N LEU A 48 1.09 -9.30 -3.31
CA LEU A 48 1.02 -8.66 -1.99
C LEU A 48 1.00 -7.14 -2.09
N ARG A 49 1.79 -6.57 -3.02
CA ARG A 49 1.79 -5.14 -3.30
C ARG A 49 0.41 -4.67 -3.75
N ILE A 50 -0.16 -5.32 -4.76
CA ILE A 50 -1.46 -4.95 -5.33
C ILE A 50 -2.56 -5.10 -4.27
N ALA A 51 -2.59 -6.23 -3.55
CA ALA A 51 -3.60 -6.48 -2.52
C ALA A 51 -3.50 -5.47 -1.36
N GLY A 52 -2.30 -5.26 -0.82
CA GLY A 52 -2.08 -4.33 0.30
C GLY A 52 -2.43 -2.89 -0.08
N THR A 53 -1.97 -2.43 -1.25
CA THR A 53 -2.24 -1.07 -1.73
C THR A 53 -3.71 -0.87 -2.09
N LEU A 54 -4.40 -1.85 -2.68
CA LEU A 54 -5.84 -1.78 -2.96
C LEU A 54 -6.66 -1.61 -1.68
N VAL A 55 -6.34 -2.41 -0.65
CA VAL A 55 -6.99 -2.31 0.67
C VAL A 55 -6.67 -0.96 1.33
N ALA A 56 -5.44 -0.46 1.21
CA ALA A 56 -5.05 0.84 1.72
C ALA A 56 -5.78 2.00 1.01
N VAL A 57 -5.98 1.93 -0.32
CA VAL A 57 -6.79 2.90 -1.08
C VAL A 57 -8.22 2.93 -0.53
N ALA A 58 -8.87 1.77 -0.42
CA ALA A 58 -10.22 1.68 0.10
C ALA A 58 -10.32 2.25 1.53
N GLY A 59 -9.36 1.90 2.39
CA GLY A 59 -9.28 2.42 3.75
C GLY A 59 -9.10 3.93 3.81
N GLY A 60 -8.16 4.47 3.03
CA GLY A 60 -7.88 5.90 2.95
C GLY A 60 -9.07 6.71 2.48
N LEU A 61 -9.77 6.25 1.43
CA LEU A 61 -10.99 6.89 0.92
C LEU A 61 -12.09 6.89 1.99
N LEU A 62 -12.36 5.74 2.61
CA LEU A 62 -13.35 5.65 3.69
C LEU A 62 -13.00 6.58 4.86
N ALA A 63 -11.73 6.65 5.25
CA ALA A 63 -11.26 7.56 6.29
C ALA A 63 -11.39 9.03 5.88
N GLY A 64 -11.09 9.35 4.62
CA GLY A 64 -11.26 10.68 4.02
C GLY A 64 -12.71 11.17 4.05
N PHE A 65 -13.67 10.27 3.79
CA PHE A 65 -15.11 10.55 3.93
C PHE A 65 -15.62 10.48 5.37
N GLY A 66 -14.75 10.26 6.36
CA GLY A 66 -15.12 10.24 7.77
C GLY A 66 -15.81 8.95 8.24
N LYS A 67 -15.74 7.85 7.48
CA LYS A 67 -16.32 6.56 7.90
C LYS A 67 -15.47 5.94 9.01
N PRO A 68 -16.08 5.41 10.09
CA PRO A 68 -15.36 4.89 11.25
C PRO A 68 -14.47 3.68 10.92
N PHE A 69 -14.89 2.87 9.94
CA PHE A 69 -14.16 1.68 9.51
C PHE A 69 -12.93 1.97 8.63
N GLY A 70 -12.79 3.19 8.09
CA GLY A 70 -11.71 3.50 7.14
C GLY A 70 -10.30 3.39 7.73
N ALA A 71 -10.13 3.76 9.01
CA ALA A 71 -8.84 3.65 9.69
C ALA A 71 -8.40 2.19 9.88
N LEU A 72 -9.35 1.29 10.22
CA LEU A 72 -9.06 -0.14 10.38
C LEU A 72 -8.70 -0.79 9.04
N LEU A 73 -9.43 -0.45 7.98
CA LEU A 73 -9.12 -0.96 6.65
C LEU A 73 -7.75 -0.44 6.15
N SER A 74 -7.44 0.83 6.44
CA SER A 74 -6.10 1.40 6.15
C SER A 74 -5.00 0.66 6.90
N LEU A 75 -5.22 0.31 8.17
CA LEU A 75 -4.26 -0.47 8.96
C LEU A 75 -3.96 -1.82 8.32
N ILE A 76 -4.99 -2.54 7.84
CA ILE A 76 -4.80 -3.84 7.16
C ILE A 76 -3.97 -3.67 5.89
N GLY A 77 -4.36 -2.75 5.01
CA GLY A 77 -3.66 -2.54 3.74
C GLY A 77 -2.21 -2.06 3.91
N VAL A 78 -2.01 -1.07 4.78
CA VAL A 78 -0.67 -0.57 5.12
C VAL A 78 0.14 -1.66 5.82
N GLY A 79 -0.45 -2.44 6.72
CA GLY A 79 0.20 -3.56 7.39
C GLY A 79 0.72 -4.61 6.41
N VAL A 80 -0.08 -5.02 5.44
CA VAL A 80 0.35 -5.96 4.38
C VAL A 80 1.53 -5.37 3.58
N PHE A 81 1.46 -4.09 3.22
CA PHE A 81 2.52 -3.43 2.45
C PHE A 81 3.83 -3.26 3.26
N VAL A 82 3.73 -2.96 4.56
CA VAL A 82 4.88 -2.92 5.48
C VAL A 82 5.50 -4.31 5.63
N LEU A 83 4.68 -5.36 5.81
CA LEU A 83 5.17 -6.73 5.91
C LEU A 83 5.88 -7.19 4.63
N LEU A 84 5.37 -6.78 3.46
CA LEU A 84 6.04 -6.98 2.19
C LEU A 84 7.43 -6.33 2.21
N ALA A 85 7.54 -5.03 2.48
CA ALA A 85 8.83 -4.33 2.55
C ALA A 85 9.80 -5.00 3.54
N ALA A 86 9.31 -5.35 4.73
CA ALA A 86 10.10 -6.05 5.74
C ALA A 86 10.60 -7.41 5.24
N SER A 87 9.75 -8.21 4.61
CA SER A 87 10.15 -9.51 4.04
C SER A 87 11.22 -9.40 2.96
N MET A 88 11.17 -8.33 2.16
CA MET A 88 12.20 -8.08 1.14
C MET A 88 13.53 -7.70 1.78
N ILE A 89 13.51 -6.88 2.84
CA ILE A 89 14.70 -6.54 3.63
C ILE A 89 15.29 -7.80 4.28
N PHE A 90 14.48 -8.61 4.97
CA PHE A 90 14.94 -9.79 5.70
C PHE A 90 15.34 -10.96 4.81
N SER A 91 14.85 -11.03 3.57
CA SER A 91 15.31 -12.04 2.61
C SER A 91 16.68 -11.74 2.01
N GLY A 92 17.29 -10.59 2.33
CA GLY A 92 18.58 -10.18 1.77
C GLY A 92 18.48 -9.72 0.32
N ALA A 93 17.28 -9.30 -0.12
CA ALA A 93 17.11 -8.75 -1.47
C ALA A 93 17.95 -7.47 -1.64
N ASN A 94 18.38 -7.23 -2.88
CA ASN A 94 19.12 -6.01 -3.22
C ASN A 94 18.32 -4.77 -2.81
N SER A 95 18.98 -3.75 -2.24
CA SER A 95 18.34 -2.52 -1.77
C SER A 95 17.53 -1.79 -2.84
N VAL A 96 17.95 -1.88 -4.10
CA VAL A 96 17.20 -1.32 -5.24
C VAL A 96 15.79 -1.90 -5.36
N LEU A 97 15.56 -3.12 -4.87
CA LEU A 97 14.27 -3.80 -4.97
C LEU A 97 13.30 -3.43 -3.85
N TRP A 98 13.76 -2.98 -2.68
CA TRP A 98 12.91 -2.77 -1.51
C TRP A 98 12.94 -1.35 -0.93
N MET A 99 13.90 -0.51 -1.35
CA MET A 99 14.08 0.81 -0.76
C MET A 99 12.87 1.72 -0.99
N ASP A 100 12.28 1.69 -2.18
CA ASP A 100 11.06 2.45 -2.47
C ASP A 100 9.90 1.96 -1.60
N GLU A 101 9.72 0.64 -1.47
CA GLU A 101 8.70 0.01 -0.63
C GLU A 101 8.88 0.41 0.84
N ALA A 102 10.11 0.45 1.35
CA ALA A 102 10.42 0.87 2.71
C ALA A 102 10.11 2.37 2.94
N VAL A 103 10.49 3.24 2.00
CA VAL A 103 10.20 4.68 2.11
C VAL A 103 8.70 4.94 2.09
N PHE A 104 7.99 4.37 1.11
CA PHE A 104 6.56 4.57 0.98
C PHE A 104 5.77 3.92 2.12
N SER A 105 6.20 2.75 2.62
CA SER A 105 5.58 2.14 3.80
C SER A 105 5.73 3.03 5.04
N GLY A 106 6.89 3.67 5.24
CA GLY A 106 7.09 4.67 6.30
C GLY A 106 6.10 5.84 6.21
N ILE A 107 5.93 6.42 5.02
CA ILE A 107 4.97 7.52 4.78
C ILE A 107 3.53 7.06 5.07
N LEU A 108 3.15 5.88 4.58
CA LEU A 108 1.82 5.31 4.80
C LEU A 108 1.55 5.02 6.28
N VAL A 109 2.54 4.54 7.04
CA VAL A 109 2.43 4.30 8.49
C VAL A 109 2.19 5.61 9.23
N VAL A 110 2.90 6.68 8.87
CA VAL A 110 2.68 8.01 9.48
C VAL A 110 1.26 8.49 9.21
N LEU A 111 0.81 8.46 7.95
CA LEU A 111 -0.55 8.89 7.59
C LEU A 111 -1.62 8.04 8.26
N MET A 112 -1.41 6.72 8.33
CA MET A 112 -2.30 5.79 9.03
C MET A 112 -2.34 6.09 10.54
N GLY A 113 -1.19 6.34 11.17
CA GLY A 113 -1.13 6.74 12.58
C GLY A 113 -1.92 8.01 12.87
N LEU A 114 -1.84 9.01 11.98
CA LEU A 114 -2.65 10.23 12.09
C LEU A 114 -4.17 9.94 12.08
N LEU A 115 -4.64 8.89 11.40
CA LEU A 115 -6.06 8.51 11.39
C LEU A 115 -6.56 8.01 12.75
N PHE A 116 -5.67 7.43 13.56
CA PHE A 116 -5.98 6.92 14.91
C PHE A 116 -5.76 7.97 16.00
N ILE A 117 -4.76 8.84 15.85
CA ILE A 117 -4.43 9.86 16.85
C ILE A 117 -5.39 11.05 16.77
N LEU A 118 -5.76 11.46 15.55
CA LEU A 118 -6.61 12.64 15.38
C LEU A 118 -8.08 12.33 15.77
N PRO A 119 -8.77 13.28 16.42
CA PRO A 119 -10.12 13.05 16.95
C PRO A 119 -11.14 12.72 15.85
N ARG A 120 -12.11 11.88 16.22
CA ARG A 120 -13.29 11.53 15.42
C ARG A 120 -14.43 12.44 15.89
N SER A 121 -14.85 13.43 15.09
CA SER A 121 -16.12 14.15 15.29
C SER A 121 -17.27 13.24 14.89
#